data_AF-A0A9D1WP18-F1
#
_entry.id   AF-A0A9D1WP18-F1
#
_cell.length_a   1.000
_cell.length_b   1.000
_cell.length_c   1.000
_cell.angle_alpha   90.00
_cell.angle_beta   90.00
_cell.angle_gamma   90.00
#
_symmetry.space_group_name_H-M   'P 1'
#
loop_
_entity.id
_entity.type
_entity.pdbx_description
1 polymer ?
#
loop_
_entity_poly.entity_id
_entity_poly.type
_entity_poly.pdbx_seq_one_letter_code
_entity_poly.pdbx_strand_id
1 'polypeptide(L)'
;MNPTIELLKSHRSIRKFTDQKIPRELLVELVRAGQAAATSSHVQAYSVIHVKNPANREQIAELAGGQSYVATASDFLVFCADMKRPTEASERTGANVVRGMTEQLLVASIDAALMAQNVAIAAESEGLGICYIGGIRNNPQAISDLLKLPEHVYPVFGMCLGYPAHEPDIKPRLPVEAILKEDYYCDDSELVGAFDDTMQTYYSQRRGGNKDSTWSQNLSPLFDSKLRAHMREFLTQRGFEMK
;
A
#
# COMPACT_ATOMS: atom_id res chain seq x y z
N MET A 1 -16.94 19.21 -11.02
CA MET A 1 -16.22 18.42 -10.00
C MET A 1 -15.18 19.33 -9.36
N ASN A 2 -14.81 19.14 -8.09
CA ASN A 2 -13.73 19.93 -7.48
C ASN A 2 -12.35 19.34 -7.83
N PRO A 3 -11.25 20.10 -7.65
CA PRO A 3 -9.90 19.64 -8.02
C PRO A 3 -9.46 18.36 -7.32
N THR A 4 -9.85 18.14 -6.06
CA THR A 4 -9.48 16.94 -5.30
C THR A 4 -10.08 15.67 -5.89
N ILE A 5 -11.35 15.71 -6.30
CA ILE A 5 -12.01 14.54 -6.92
C ILE A 5 -11.40 14.27 -8.30
N GLU A 6 -11.10 15.30 -9.09
CA GLU A 6 -10.42 15.13 -10.37
C GLU A 6 -9.02 14.51 -10.18
N LEU A 7 -8.26 14.97 -9.19
CA LEU A 7 -6.96 14.40 -8.84
C LEU A 7 -7.09 12.91 -8.50
N LEU A 8 -8.01 12.54 -7.60
CA LEU A 8 -8.27 11.15 -7.21
C LEU A 8 -8.61 10.26 -8.40
N LYS A 9 -9.46 10.75 -9.32
CA LYS A 9 -9.85 10.02 -10.54
C LYS A 9 -8.73 9.93 -11.56
N SER A 10 -7.76 10.83 -11.48
CA SER A 10 -6.58 10.85 -12.33
C SER A 10 -5.46 9.90 -11.85
N HIS A 11 -5.62 9.21 -10.72
CA HIS A 11 -4.59 8.34 -10.16
C HIS A 11 -4.08 7.29 -11.17
N ARG A 12 -2.75 7.15 -11.25
CA ARG A 12 -2.08 6.05 -11.93
C ARG A 12 -0.74 5.76 -11.27
N SER A 13 -0.42 4.48 -11.06
CA SER A 13 0.85 4.13 -10.42
C SER A 13 2.05 4.38 -11.34
N ILE A 14 3.00 5.17 -10.85
CA ILE A 14 4.23 5.52 -11.55
C ILE A 14 5.35 4.55 -11.14
N ARG A 15 5.96 3.89 -12.12
CA ARG A 15 7.06 2.92 -11.94
C ARG A 15 8.36 3.33 -12.63
N LYS A 16 8.41 4.56 -13.16
CA LYS A 16 9.59 5.17 -13.76
C LYS A 16 9.64 6.62 -13.29
N PHE A 17 10.73 6.97 -12.62
CA PHE A 17 10.93 8.27 -11.99
C PHE A 17 12.13 8.97 -12.61
N THR A 18 12.18 10.30 -12.52
CA THR A 18 13.39 11.07 -12.83
C THR A 18 14.37 11.00 -11.66
N ASP A 19 15.58 11.52 -11.85
CA ASP A 19 16.59 11.62 -10.78
C ASP A 19 16.32 12.78 -9.79
N GLN A 20 15.30 13.61 -10.06
CA GLN A 20 14.96 14.76 -9.23
C GLN A 20 14.56 14.30 -7.82
N LYS A 21 15.21 14.89 -6.81
CA LYS A 21 14.95 14.59 -5.41
C LYS A 21 13.76 15.38 -4.86
N ILE A 22 12.95 14.72 -4.05
CA ILE A 22 11.90 15.37 -3.27
C ILE A 22 12.57 16.17 -2.14
N PRO A 23 12.28 17.47 -1.99
CA PRO A 23 12.77 18.24 -0.85
C PRO A 23 12.35 17.61 0.48
N ARG A 24 13.25 17.59 1.47
CA ARG A 24 12.95 16.97 2.77
C ARG A 24 11.72 17.59 3.45
N GLU A 25 11.56 18.90 3.34
CA GLU A 25 10.42 19.64 3.90
C GLU A 25 9.11 19.19 3.25
N LEU A 26 9.08 19.07 1.92
CA LEU A 26 7.94 18.53 1.20
C LEU A 26 7.62 17.11 1.68
N LEU A 27 8.60 16.20 1.74
CA LEU A 27 8.37 14.83 2.23
C LEU A 27 7.79 14.80 3.65
N VAL A 28 8.23 15.69 4.54
CA VAL A 28 7.67 15.80 5.89
C VAL A 28 6.22 16.29 5.84
N GLU A 29 5.91 17.26 4.98
CA GLU A 29 4.55 17.76 4.81
C GLU A 29 3.60 16.69 4.25
N LEU A 30 4.06 15.88 3.30
CA LEU A 30 3.31 14.73 2.80
C LEU A 30 2.97 13.75 3.94
N VAL A 31 3.92 13.47 4.83
CA VAL A 31 3.69 12.61 5.99
C VAL A 31 2.72 13.26 6.98
N ARG A 32 2.79 14.58 7.21
CA ARG A 32 1.81 15.30 8.05
C ARG A 32 0.39 15.23 7.49
N ALA A 33 0.23 15.39 6.17
CA ALA A 33 -1.05 15.18 5.50
C ALA A 33 -1.54 13.73 5.70
N GLY A 34 -0.63 12.76 5.65
CA GLY A 34 -0.87 11.37 6.06
C GLY A 34 -1.42 11.24 7.48
N GLN A 35 -0.78 11.89 8.45
CA GLN A 35 -1.18 11.85 9.87
C GLN A 35 -2.56 12.47 10.14
N ALA A 36 -3.06 13.33 9.25
CA ALA A 36 -4.40 13.91 9.34
C ALA A 36 -5.53 12.93 8.96
N ALA A 37 -5.20 11.69 8.55
CA ALA A 37 -6.19 10.65 8.30
C ALA A 37 -6.99 10.29 9.57
N ALA A 38 -8.24 9.86 9.38
CA ALA A 38 -9.02 9.27 10.46
C ALA A 38 -8.31 8.03 11.03
N THR A 39 -8.46 7.80 12.33
CA THR A 39 -7.84 6.68 13.04
C THR A 39 -8.81 6.14 14.08
N SER A 40 -8.93 4.81 14.13
CA SER A 40 -9.86 4.15 15.06
C SER A 40 -9.56 4.55 16.50
N SER A 41 -10.54 5.10 17.21
CA SER A 41 -10.41 5.56 18.61
C SER A 41 -9.17 6.43 18.88
N HIS A 42 -8.68 7.17 17.87
CA HIS A 42 -7.46 7.98 17.92
C HIS A 42 -6.17 7.19 18.29
N VAL A 43 -6.16 5.88 18.02
CA VAL A 43 -5.08 4.96 18.38
C VAL A 43 -3.76 5.29 17.67
N GLN A 44 -3.83 5.79 16.42
CA GLN A 44 -2.66 6.12 15.58
C GLN A 44 -1.72 4.91 15.45
N ALA A 45 -2.28 3.75 15.10
CA ALA A 45 -1.64 2.44 15.09
C ALA A 45 -0.73 2.21 13.87
N TYR A 46 0.11 3.20 13.55
CA TYR A 46 0.98 3.17 12.39
C TYR A 46 2.37 3.75 12.67
N SER A 47 3.32 3.35 11.83
CA SER A 47 4.65 3.95 11.71
C SER A 47 5.06 4.01 10.24
N VAL A 48 5.82 5.03 9.85
CA VAL A 48 6.37 5.15 8.49
C VAL A 48 7.88 5.24 8.55
N ILE A 49 8.55 4.33 7.85
CA ILE A 49 10.00 4.28 7.76
C ILE A 49 10.43 4.84 6.41
N HIS A 50 11.21 5.92 6.42
CA HIS A 50 11.90 6.39 5.23
C HIS A 50 13.22 5.61 5.05
N VAL A 51 13.26 4.72 4.05
CA VAL A 51 14.45 3.93 3.73
C VAL A 51 15.39 4.76 2.84
N LYS A 52 16.22 5.60 3.46
CA LYS A 52 17.16 6.49 2.75
C LYS A 52 18.42 5.77 2.22
N ASN A 53 18.85 4.69 2.88
CA ASN A 53 20.09 3.98 2.53
C ASN A 53 19.93 3.22 1.20
N PRO A 54 20.74 3.52 0.16
CA PRO A 54 20.65 2.86 -1.14
C PRO A 54 20.81 1.33 -1.08
N ALA A 55 21.76 0.82 -0.28
CA ALA A 55 21.98 -0.62 -0.15
C ALA A 55 20.75 -1.33 0.46
N ASN A 56 20.10 -0.70 1.44
CA ASN A 56 18.84 -1.23 1.97
C ASN A 56 17.74 -1.24 0.90
N ARG A 57 17.68 -0.21 0.04
CA ARG A 57 16.67 -0.14 -1.02
C ARG A 57 16.90 -1.20 -2.10
N GLU A 58 18.15 -1.47 -2.46
CA GLU A 58 18.52 -2.57 -3.37
C GLU A 58 18.08 -3.92 -2.80
N GLN A 59 18.42 -4.19 -1.54
CA GLN A 59 18.01 -5.43 -0.87
C GLN A 59 16.49 -5.55 -0.79
N ILE A 60 15.76 -4.47 -0.50
CA ILE A 60 14.28 -4.49 -0.51
C ILE A 60 13.74 -4.72 -1.92
N ALA A 61 14.35 -4.16 -2.96
CA ALA A 61 13.91 -4.37 -4.34
C ALA A 61 13.97 -5.86 -4.71
N GLU A 62 15.06 -6.55 -4.33
CA GLU A 62 15.21 -8.00 -4.50
C GLU A 62 14.15 -8.77 -3.71
N LEU A 63 14.03 -8.50 -2.41
CA LEU A 63 13.05 -9.13 -1.52
C LEU A 63 11.59 -8.89 -1.96
N ALA A 64 11.33 -7.77 -2.65
CA ALA A 64 10.03 -7.41 -3.19
C ALA A 64 9.74 -8.00 -4.58
N GLY A 65 10.59 -8.90 -5.08
CA GLY A 65 10.42 -9.57 -6.37
C GLY A 65 11.05 -8.83 -7.56
N GLY A 66 12.20 -8.18 -7.34
CA GLY A 66 12.97 -7.52 -8.39
C GLY A 66 12.36 -6.20 -8.89
N GLN A 67 11.59 -5.51 -8.05
CA GLN A 67 10.94 -4.25 -8.43
C GLN A 67 11.96 -3.09 -8.42
N SER A 68 12.69 -2.91 -9.52
CA SER A 68 13.81 -1.95 -9.64
C SER A 68 13.49 -0.52 -9.20
N TYR A 69 12.25 -0.07 -9.38
CA TYR A 69 11.80 1.26 -8.95
C TYR A 69 11.84 1.48 -7.43
N VAL A 70 11.86 0.41 -6.63
CA VAL A 70 12.14 0.51 -5.18
C VAL A 70 13.55 1.06 -4.93
N ALA A 71 14.53 0.70 -5.76
CA ALA A 71 15.88 1.21 -5.67
C ALA A 71 16.03 2.60 -6.31
N THR A 72 15.32 2.87 -7.40
CA THR A 72 15.57 4.07 -8.23
C THR A 72 14.66 5.28 -7.98
N ALA A 73 13.50 5.13 -7.34
CA ALA A 73 12.64 6.28 -6.99
C ALA A 73 13.38 7.34 -6.14
N SER A 74 12.87 8.56 -6.05
CA SER A 74 13.50 9.57 -5.16
C SER A 74 13.53 9.07 -3.72
N ASP A 75 12.36 8.66 -3.21
CA ASP A 75 12.17 8.25 -1.83
C ASP A 75 11.37 6.94 -1.79
N PHE A 76 11.66 6.12 -0.77
CA PHE A 76 10.95 4.88 -0.51
C PHE A 76 10.50 4.83 0.94
N LEU A 77 9.19 4.76 1.14
CA LEU A 77 8.56 4.68 2.44
C LEU A 77 8.05 3.26 2.69
N VAL A 78 8.17 2.77 3.92
CA VAL A 78 7.52 1.53 4.37
C VAL A 78 6.52 1.88 5.44
N PHE A 79 5.24 1.59 5.17
CA PHE A 79 4.14 1.79 6.10
C PHE A 79 3.96 0.53 6.92
N CYS A 80 4.00 0.70 8.23
CA CYS A 80 3.91 -0.36 9.21
C CYS A 80 2.65 -0.21 10.04
N ALA A 81 1.97 -1.32 10.28
CA ALA A 81 1.00 -1.44 11.36
C ALA A 81 1.80 -1.48 12.67
N ASP A 82 1.48 -0.60 13.61
CA ASP A 82 2.24 -0.39 14.85
C ASP A 82 1.29 -0.40 16.05
N MET A 83 1.16 -1.57 16.68
CA MET A 83 0.45 -1.72 17.95
C MET A 83 1.38 -1.60 19.14
N LYS A 84 2.69 -1.50 18.95
CA LYS A 84 3.65 -1.34 20.03
C LYS A 84 3.39 -0.03 20.78
N ARG A 85 3.31 1.10 20.07
CA ARG A 85 3.13 2.41 20.71
C ARG A 85 1.82 2.53 21.51
N PRO A 86 0.64 2.12 20.99
CA PRO A 86 -0.61 2.24 21.75
C PRO A 86 -0.70 1.29 22.94
N THR A 87 -0.20 0.05 22.79
CA THR A 87 -0.19 -0.92 23.89
C THR A 87 0.72 -0.48 25.04
N GLU A 88 1.93 -0.02 24.74
CA GLU A 88 2.84 0.55 25.74
C GLU A 88 2.25 1.80 26.41
N ALA A 89 1.51 2.63 25.65
CA ALA A 89 0.84 3.79 26.22
C ALA A 89 -0.23 3.39 27.25
N SER A 90 -1.00 2.35 26.95
CA SER A 90 -2.00 1.80 27.87
C SER A 90 -1.34 1.14 29.10
N GLU A 91 -0.27 0.37 28.92
CA GLU A 91 0.49 -0.23 30.04
C GLU A 91 1.02 0.81 31.04
N ARG A 92 1.46 1.99 30.56
CA ARG A 92 1.90 3.10 31.43
C ARG A 92 0.82 3.63 32.36
N THR A 93 -0.45 3.36 32.08
CA THR A 93 -1.58 3.72 32.95
C THR A 93 -1.86 2.69 34.05
N GLY A 94 -1.15 1.56 34.04
CA GLY A 94 -1.43 0.40 34.91
C GLY A 94 -2.50 -0.54 34.37
N ALA A 95 -2.96 -0.36 33.13
CA ALA A 95 -3.94 -1.24 32.51
C ALA A 95 -3.38 -2.65 32.25
N ASN A 96 -4.21 -3.67 32.41
CA ASN A 96 -3.89 -5.02 31.98
C ASN A 96 -4.09 -5.14 30.47
N VAL A 97 -3.02 -4.96 29.70
CA VAL A 97 -3.09 -4.96 28.24
C VAL A 97 -3.07 -6.38 27.67
N VAL A 98 -4.15 -6.74 26.98
CA VAL A 98 -4.24 -8.00 26.23
C VAL A 98 -3.70 -7.78 24.83
N ARG A 99 -2.76 -8.63 24.40
CA ARG A 99 -2.05 -8.57 23.11
C ARG A 99 -2.46 -9.74 22.21
N GLY A 100 -2.40 -9.54 20.89
CA GLY A 100 -2.59 -10.60 19.89
C GLY A 100 -4.02 -10.85 19.43
N MET A 101 -4.96 -9.98 19.80
CA MET A 101 -6.34 -10.03 19.30
C MET A 101 -6.38 -9.74 17.80
N THR A 102 -7.20 -10.49 17.06
CA THR A 102 -7.41 -10.24 15.61
C THR A 102 -7.86 -8.80 15.33
N GLU A 103 -8.63 -8.19 16.21
CA GLU A 103 -9.04 -6.78 16.10
C GLU A 103 -7.85 -5.81 16.06
N GLN A 104 -6.79 -6.07 16.83
CA GLN A 104 -5.60 -5.21 16.83
C GLN A 104 -4.86 -5.25 15.49
N LEU A 105 -4.87 -6.41 14.81
CA LEU A 105 -4.34 -6.56 13.45
C LEU A 105 -5.15 -5.71 12.47
N LEU A 106 -6.49 -5.79 12.53
CA LEU A 106 -7.38 -5.04 11.64
C LEU A 106 -7.23 -3.52 11.84
N VAL A 107 -7.31 -3.05 13.09
CA VAL A 107 -7.15 -1.63 13.44
C VAL A 107 -5.84 -1.09 12.89
N ALA A 108 -4.72 -1.74 13.19
CA ALA A 108 -3.41 -1.24 12.77
C ALA A 108 -3.19 -1.32 11.25
N SER A 109 -3.74 -2.33 10.58
CA SER A 109 -3.70 -2.43 9.11
C SER A 109 -4.46 -1.31 8.43
N ILE A 110 -5.67 -1.01 8.92
CA ILE A 110 -6.56 0.00 8.37
C ILE A 110 -5.97 1.39 8.60
N ASP A 111 -5.52 1.67 9.83
CA ASP A 111 -4.87 2.93 10.20
C ASP A 111 -3.66 3.22 9.29
N ALA A 112 -2.80 2.22 9.03
CA ALA A 112 -1.67 2.36 8.11
C ALA A 112 -2.11 2.60 6.65
N ALA A 113 -3.19 1.97 6.20
CA ALA A 113 -3.74 2.14 4.85
C ALA A 113 -4.34 3.54 4.62
N LEU A 114 -5.12 4.04 5.59
CA LEU A 114 -5.72 5.38 5.53
C LEU A 114 -4.63 6.47 5.51
N MET A 115 -3.66 6.36 6.41
CA MET A 115 -2.52 7.27 6.45
C MET A 115 -1.75 7.26 5.12
N ALA A 116 -1.44 6.08 4.58
CA ALA A 116 -0.72 5.95 3.31
C ALA A 116 -1.49 6.56 2.14
N GLN A 117 -2.82 6.39 2.09
CA GLN A 117 -3.62 6.94 1.01
C GLN A 117 -3.65 8.47 1.05
N ASN A 118 -3.68 9.09 2.23
CA ASN A 118 -3.51 10.53 2.36
C ASN A 118 -2.12 10.99 1.88
N VAL A 119 -1.05 10.26 2.23
CA VAL A 119 0.31 10.55 1.71
C VAL A 119 0.34 10.47 0.18
N ALA A 120 -0.30 9.46 -0.42
CA ALA A 120 -0.37 9.29 -1.87
C ALA A 120 -1.08 10.47 -2.54
N ILE A 121 -2.24 10.88 -2.02
CA ILE A 121 -3.02 12.01 -2.57
C ILE A 121 -2.22 13.32 -2.45
N ALA A 122 -1.61 13.58 -1.29
CA ALA A 122 -0.79 14.76 -1.08
C ALA A 122 0.43 14.77 -2.03
N ALA A 123 1.04 13.62 -2.28
CA ALA A 123 2.16 13.51 -3.20
C ALA A 123 1.71 13.82 -4.64
N GLU A 124 0.59 13.25 -5.08
CA GLU A 124 0.03 13.48 -6.41
C GLU A 124 -0.42 14.94 -6.61
N SER A 125 -0.93 15.62 -5.56
CA SER A 125 -1.26 17.05 -5.65
C SER A 125 -0.05 17.95 -5.86
N GLU A 126 1.14 17.46 -5.50
CA GLU A 126 2.43 18.15 -5.65
C GLU A 126 3.16 17.72 -6.93
N GLY A 127 2.47 17.03 -7.84
CA GLY A 127 3.01 16.56 -9.12
C GLY A 127 3.94 15.35 -9.02
N LEU A 128 3.98 14.67 -7.86
CA LEU A 128 4.75 13.44 -7.68
C LEU A 128 3.95 12.24 -8.18
N GLY A 129 4.67 11.23 -8.65
CA GLY A 129 4.14 9.90 -8.89
C GLY A 129 4.33 9.00 -7.67
N ILE A 130 3.41 8.05 -7.48
CA ILE A 130 3.54 7.02 -6.45
C ILE A 130 3.34 5.61 -7.00
N CYS A 131 3.88 4.61 -6.31
CA CYS A 131 3.49 3.21 -6.49
C CYS A 131 3.59 2.45 -5.17
N TYR A 132 2.48 1.85 -4.74
CA TYR A 132 2.46 0.91 -3.62
C TYR A 132 3.24 -0.37 -3.96
N ILE A 133 3.96 -0.88 -2.97
CA ILE A 133 4.83 -2.06 -3.05
C ILE A 133 4.36 -3.10 -2.03
N GLY A 134 3.28 -3.81 -2.37
CA GLY A 134 2.85 -4.98 -1.59
C GLY A 134 3.83 -6.16 -1.67
N GLY A 135 4.79 -6.11 -2.61
CA GLY A 135 5.81 -7.14 -2.80
C GLY A 135 6.71 -7.35 -1.59
N ILE A 136 6.84 -6.37 -0.69
CA ILE A 136 7.63 -6.54 0.55
C ILE A 136 7.09 -7.67 1.44
N ARG A 137 5.82 -8.07 1.27
CA ARG A 137 5.21 -9.21 1.96
C ARG A 137 5.60 -10.57 1.38
N ASN A 138 6.42 -10.61 0.33
CA ASN A 138 7.00 -11.86 -0.15
C ASN A 138 8.03 -12.41 0.85
N ASN A 139 8.79 -11.52 1.52
CA ASN A 139 9.80 -11.87 2.51
C ASN A 139 9.67 -10.99 3.76
N PRO A 140 8.53 -11.03 4.47
CA PRO A 140 8.19 -10.04 5.49
C PRO A 140 9.11 -10.10 6.71
N GLN A 141 9.64 -11.28 7.05
CA GLN A 141 10.62 -11.45 8.13
C GLN A 141 11.94 -10.74 7.79
N ALA A 142 12.52 -11.00 6.61
CA ALA A 142 13.74 -10.35 6.16
C ALA A 142 13.61 -8.81 6.06
N ILE A 143 12.45 -8.32 5.60
CA ILE A 143 12.16 -6.88 5.61
C ILE A 143 12.10 -6.33 7.04
N SER A 144 11.45 -7.06 7.95
CA SER A 144 11.35 -6.66 9.36
C SER A 144 12.71 -6.60 10.04
N ASP A 145 13.57 -7.58 9.77
CA ASP A 145 14.94 -7.64 10.32
C ASP A 145 15.82 -6.52 9.77
N LEU A 146 15.77 -6.29 8.45
CA LEU A 146 16.50 -5.20 7.79
C LEU A 146 16.10 -3.83 8.36
N LEU A 147 14.81 -3.62 8.60
CA LEU A 147 14.26 -2.37 9.14
C LEU A 147 14.24 -2.33 10.66
N LYS A 148 14.74 -3.38 11.33
CA LYS A 148 14.79 -3.52 12.79
C LYS A 148 13.42 -3.30 13.45
N LEU A 149 12.36 -3.82 12.85
CA LEU A 149 11.01 -3.70 13.38
C LEU A 149 10.90 -4.48 14.70
N PRO A 150 10.44 -3.84 15.78
CA PRO A 150 10.23 -4.53 17.05
C PRO A 150 9.01 -5.46 16.96
N GLU A 151 8.77 -6.19 18.05
CA GLU A 151 7.51 -6.90 18.24
C GLU A 151 6.30 -5.94 18.19
N HIS A 152 5.14 -6.43 17.78
CA HIS A 152 3.90 -5.66 17.56
C HIS A 152 3.97 -4.60 16.45
N VAL A 153 5.00 -4.68 15.60
CA VAL A 153 5.13 -3.85 14.40
C VAL A 153 5.42 -4.76 13.20
N TYR A 154 4.66 -4.61 12.12
CA TYR A 154 4.93 -5.33 10.87
C TYR A 154 4.73 -4.45 9.63
N PRO A 155 5.44 -4.75 8.52
CA PRO A 155 5.36 -3.93 7.32
C PRO A 155 4.13 -4.33 6.48
N VAL A 156 3.22 -3.37 6.24
CA VAL A 156 1.99 -3.62 5.47
C VAL A 156 2.30 -3.53 3.98
N PHE A 157 2.94 -2.45 3.54
CA PHE A 157 3.40 -2.23 2.16
C PHE A 157 4.46 -1.13 2.11
N GLY A 158 5.21 -1.10 1.02
CA GLY A 158 6.07 0.03 0.67
C GLY A 158 5.35 1.04 -0.22
N MET A 159 5.95 2.21 -0.43
CA MET A 159 5.53 3.20 -1.40
C MET A 159 6.77 3.87 -2.00
N CYS A 160 6.90 3.79 -3.33
CA CYS A 160 7.86 4.62 -4.06
C CYS A 160 7.25 6.00 -4.30
N LEU A 161 8.05 7.05 -4.13
CA LEU A 161 7.69 8.44 -4.44
C LEU A 161 8.78 9.08 -5.30
N GLY A 162 8.39 9.90 -6.27
CA GLY A 162 9.32 10.69 -7.08
C GLY A 162 8.63 11.41 -8.22
N TYR A 163 9.35 12.26 -8.93
CA TYR A 163 8.82 12.94 -10.11
C TYR A 163 8.68 11.94 -11.28
N PRO A 164 7.52 11.84 -11.95
CA PRO A 164 7.32 10.88 -13.02
C PRO A 164 8.25 11.11 -14.22
N ALA A 165 8.85 10.04 -14.74
CA ALA A 165 9.59 10.06 -16.01
C ALA A 165 8.81 9.43 -17.18
N HIS A 166 7.51 9.21 -16.97
CA HIS A 166 6.56 8.73 -17.97
C HIS A 166 5.13 9.07 -17.52
N GLU A 167 4.16 8.88 -18.41
CA GLU A 167 2.75 9.10 -18.11
C GLU A 167 1.92 7.88 -18.58
N PRO A 168 1.79 6.84 -17.73
CA PRO A 168 0.98 5.68 -18.04
C PRO A 168 -0.50 6.04 -18.22
N ASP A 169 -1.23 5.23 -18.98
CA ASP A 169 -2.68 5.36 -19.09
C ASP A 169 -3.36 5.07 -17.74
N ILE A 170 -4.49 5.73 -17.50
CA ILE A 170 -5.35 5.41 -16.36
C ILE A 170 -5.97 4.04 -16.63
N LYS A 171 -5.76 3.10 -15.70
CA LYS A 171 -6.39 1.79 -15.78
C LYS A 171 -7.90 1.92 -15.51
N PRO A 172 -8.77 1.28 -16.30
CA PRO A 172 -10.18 1.14 -15.97
C PRO A 172 -10.39 0.52 -14.57
N ARG A 173 -11.58 0.73 -14.01
CA ARG A 173 -12.06 0.09 -12.78
C ARG A 173 -13.37 -0.62 -13.10
N LEU A 174 -13.74 -1.58 -12.25
CA LEU A 174 -15.07 -2.17 -12.28
C LEU A 174 -16.15 -1.06 -12.30
N PRO A 175 -17.30 -1.30 -12.95
CA PRO A 175 -18.44 -0.38 -12.91
C PRO A 175 -18.81 -0.01 -11.48
N VAL A 176 -19.31 1.21 -11.26
CA VAL A 176 -19.65 1.69 -9.91
C VAL A 176 -20.73 0.80 -9.28
N GLU A 177 -21.65 0.26 -10.08
CA GLU A 177 -22.75 -0.63 -9.70
C GLU A 177 -22.25 -2.00 -9.18
N ALA A 178 -21.05 -2.41 -9.58
CA ALA A 178 -20.40 -3.60 -9.02
C ALA A 178 -19.84 -3.31 -7.61
N ILE A 179 -19.56 -2.06 -7.26
CA ILE A 179 -18.88 -1.68 -6.00
C ILE A 179 -19.85 -1.05 -4.99
N LEU A 180 -20.68 -0.12 -5.42
CA LEU A 180 -21.68 0.56 -4.61
C LEU A 180 -22.97 -0.26 -4.63
N LYS A 181 -23.35 -0.77 -3.46
CA LYS A 181 -24.59 -1.53 -3.24
C LYS A 181 -25.51 -0.73 -2.33
N GLU A 182 -26.81 -0.89 -2.52
CA GLU A 182 -27.83 -0.26 -1.68
C GLU A 182 -28.43 -1.30 -0.73
N ASP A 183 -28.34 -1.02 0.57
CA ASP A 183 -28.81 -1.83 1.71
C ASP A 183 -28.18 -3.24 1.87
N TYR A 184 -28.02 -4.00 0.80
CA TYR A 184 -27.58 -5.40 0.83
C TYR A 184 -26.54 -5.70 -0.23
N TYR A 185 -25.77 -6.77 -0.01
CA TYR A 185 -24.95 -7.35 -1.06
C TYR A 185 -25.84 -7.94 -2.16
N CYS A 186 -25.57 -7.61 -3.42
CA CYS A 186 -26.20 -8.25 -4.57
C CYS A 186 -25.14 -8.89 -5.46
N ASP A 187 -25.50 -9.99 -6.11
CA ASP A 187 -24.64 -10.64 -7.09
C ASP A 187 -24.33 -9.69 -8.25
N ASP A 188 -23.07 -9.65 -8.65
CA ASP A 188 -22.52 -8.79 -9.70
C ASP A 188 -21.71 -9.57 -10.72
N SER A 189 -21.88 -10.89 -10.75
CA SER A 189 -21.20 -11.81 -11.67
C SER A 189 -21.26 -11.36 -13.13
N GLU A 190 -22.41 -10.87 -13.60
CA GLU A 190 -22.57 -10.35 -14.98
C GLU A 190 -21.76 -9.07 -15.24
N LEU A 191 -21.78 -8.11 -14.30
CA LEU A 191 -21.02 -6.86 -14.41
C LEU A 191 -19.50 -7.13 -14.38
N VAL A 192 -19.08 -8.04 -13.50
CA VAL A 192 -17.68 -8.47 -13.39
C VAL A 192 -17.24 -9.21 -14.65
N GLY A 193 -18.10 -10.09 -15.19
CA GLY A 193 -17.85 -10.79 -16.45
C GLY A 193 -17.67 -9.82 -17.62
N ALA A 194 -18.54 -8.84 -17.77
CA ALA A 194 -18.45 -7.82 -18.82
C ALA A 194 -17.22 -6.91 -18.69
N PHE A 195 -16.63 -6.80 -17.49
CA PHE A 195 -15.42 -6.00 -17.29
C PHE A 195 -14.18 -6.62 -17.95
N ASP A 196 -14.19 -7.92 -18.23
CA ASP A 196 -13.10 -8.58 -18.95
C ASP A 196 -12.93 -8.04 -20.38
N ASP A 197 -14.02 -7.75 -21.09
CA ASP A 197 -14.00 -7.12 -22.42
C ASP A 197 -13.42 -5.70 -22.37
N THR A 198 -13.79 -4.95 -21.33
CA THR A 198 -13.24 -3.59 -21.08
C THR A 198 -11.73 -3.65 -20.90
N MET A 199 -11.24 -4.60 -20.10
CA MET A 199 -9.81 -4.74 -19.84
C MET A 199 -9.04 -5.30 -21.03
N GLN A 200 -9.61 -6.22 -21.81
CA GLN A 200 -9.00 -6.70 -23.05
C GLN A 200 -8.84 -5.56 -24.06
N THR A 201 -9.87 -4.73 -24.22
CA THR A 201 -9.81 -3.52 -25.05
C THR A 201 -8.71 -2.57 -24.56
N TYR A 202 -8.69 -2.28 -23.26
CA TYR A 202 -7.64 -1.44 -22.67
C TYR A 202 -6.23 -1.99 -22.93
N TYR A 203 -5.99 -3.28 -22.71
CA TYR A 203 -4.66 -3.86 -22.89
C TYR A 203 -4.20 -3.95 -24.35
N SER A 204 -5.13 -4.07 -25.30
CA SER A 204 -4.82 -4.05 -26.73
C SER A 204 -4.51 -2.65 -27.27
N GLN A 205 -4.97 -1.59 -26.60
CA GLN A 205 -4.84 -0.19 -27.05
C GLN A 205 -3.86 0.65 -26.22
N ARG A 206 -3.43 0.19 -25.05
CA ARG A 206 -2.60 1.00 -24.13
C ARG A 206 -1.25 1.38 -24.73
N ARG A 207 -0.80 2.61 -24.42
CA ARG A 207 0.45 3.19 -24.93
C ARG A 207 1.72 2.46 -24.45
N GLY A 208 1.63 1.73 -23.34
CA GLY A 208 2.75 1.01 -22.71
C GLY A 208 3.02 -0.41 -23.25
N GLY A 209 2.43 -0.77 -24.39
CA GLY A 209 2.64 -2.05 -25.08
C GLY A 209 1.48 -3.02 -24.94
N ASN A 210 1.18 -3.76 -26.00
CA ASN A 210 -0.06 -4.54 -26.09
C ASN A 210 0.05 -5.84 -25.29
N LYS A 211 -1.06 -6.24 -24.65
CA LYS A 211 -1.20 -7.55 -24.00
C LYS A 211 -2.57 -8.10 -24.36
N ASP A 212 -2.64 -9.38 -24.72
CA ASP A 212 -3.91 -10.09 -24.82
C ASP A 212 -4.21 -10.77 -23.49
N SER A 213 -5.06 -10.15 -22.67
CA SER A 213 -5.43 -10.65 -21.36
C SER A 213 -6.64 -9.90 -20.80
N THR A 214 -7.41 -10.55 -19.95
CA THR A 214 -8.57 -9.96 -19.26
C THR A 214 -8.26 -9.56 -17.82
N TRP A 215 -9.21 -8.96 -17.10
CA TRP A 215 -9.02 -8.69 -15.67
C TRP A 215 -8.90 -9.99 -14.88
N SER A 216 -9.83 -10.92 -15.08
CA SER A 216 -9.89 -12.20 -14.37
C SER A 216 -8.60 -13.01 -14.53
N GLN A 217 -8.08 -13.11 -15.76
CA GLN A 217 -6.81 -13.81 -16.02
C GLN A 217 -5.60 -13.16 -15.33
N ASN A 218 -5.60 -11.82 -15.19
CA ASN A 218 -4.52 -11.13 -14.49
C ASN A 218 -4.55 -11.34 -12.98
N LEU A 219 -5.68 -11.78 -12.42
CA LEU A 219 -5.82 -12.06 -11.00
C LEU A 219 -5.36 -13.47 -10.62
N SER A 220 -5.37 -14.44 -11.55
CA SER A 220 -5.06 -15.85 -11.26
C SER A 220 -3.80 -16.04 -10.40
N PRO A 221 -2.67 -15.33 -10.67
CA PRO A 221 -1.48 -15.43 -9.84
C PRO A 221 -1.70 -15.17 -8.34
N LEU A 222 -2.64 -14.30 -7.97
CA LEU A 222 -2.94 -13.98 -6.57
C LEU A 222 -3.61 -15.15 -5.83
N PHE A 223 -4.25 -16.06 -6.57
CA PHE A 223 -5.05 -17.15 -6.04
C PHE A 223 -4.48 -18.54 -6.36
N ASP A 224 -3.42 -18.64 -7.18
CA ASP A 224 -2.78 -19.92 -7.53
C ASP A 224 -1.32 -20.04 -7.07
N SER A 225 -0.53 -18.97 -7.09
CA SER A 225 0.93 -19.04 -6.99
C SER A 225 1.55 -18.00 -6.06
N LYS A 226 0.94 -16.82 -5.91
CA LYS A 226 1.39 -15.73 -5.02
C LYS A 226 0.60 -15.69 -3.70
N LEU A 227 0.34 -16.86 -3.14
CA LEU A 227 -0.54 -17.06 -1.99
C LEU A 227 0.00 -16.47 -0.68
N ARG A 228 1.33 -16.41 -0.52
CA ARG A 228 2.02 -15.94 0.70
C ARG A 228 1.52 -16.62 1.98
N ALA A 229 1.37 -17.95 1.94
CA ALA A 229 0.84 -18.75 3.05
C ALA A 229 1.63 -18.56 4.37
N HIS A 230 2.91 -18.19 4.29
CA HIS A 230 3.80 -17.88 5.42
C HIS A 230 3.36 -16.65 6.24
N MET A 231 2.46 -15.80 5.72
CA MET A 231 2.04 -14.58 6.39
C MET A 231 1.37 -14.84 7.75
N ARG A 232 0.61 -15.93 7.90
CA ARG A 232 -0.05 -16.25 9.18
C ARG A 232 0.99 -16.46 10.28
N GLU A 233 1.94 -17.35 10.03
CA GLU A 233 3.01 -17.66 10.98
C GLU A 233 3.85 -16.42 11.29
N PHE A 234 4.24 -15.66 10.28
CA PHE A 234 4.97 -14.41 10.45
C PHE A 234 4.22 -13.40 11.34
N LEU A 235 2.92 -13.17 11.10
CA LEU A 235 2.12 -12.24 11.89
C LEU A 235 1.97 -12.70 13.34
N THR A 236 1.75 -14.00 13.57
CA THR A 236 1.72 -14.59 14.90
C THR A 236 3.05 -14.37 15.64
N GLN A 237 4.19 -14.58 14.99
CA GLN A 237 5.52 -14.32 15.56
C GLN A 237 5.78 -12.83 15.84
N ARG A 238 5.04 -11.91 15.21
CA ARG A 238 5.09 -10.47 15.49
C ARG A 238 4.11 -10.03 16.57
N GLY A 239 3.44 -10.98 17.24
CA GLY A 239 2.47 -10.72 18.31
C GLY A 239 1.05 -10.43 17.83
N PHE A 240 0.75 -10.64 16.54
CA PHE A 240 -0.62 -10.65 16.01
C PHE A 240 -1.11 -12.10 15.94
N GLU A 241 -1.38 -12.67 17.11
CA GLU A 241 -1.65 -14.10 17.30
C GLU A 241 -2.99 -14.57 16.70
N MET A 242 -3.86 -13.66 16.28
CA MET A 242 -5.20 -13.94 15.76
C MET A 242 -6.06 -14.67 16.79
N LYS A 243 -5.96 -14.24 18.05
CA LYS A 243 -6.90 -14.61 19.12
C LYS A 243 -8.29 -14.05 18.84
#